data_AF-A0A960FMZ8-F1
#
_entry.id   AF-A0A960FMZ8-F1
#
_cell.length_a   1.000
_cell.length_b   1.000
_cell.length_c   1.000
_cell.angle_alpha   90.00
_cell.angle_beta   90.00
_cell.angle_gamma   90.00
#
_symmetry.space_group_name_H-M   'P 1'
#
loop_
_entity.id
_entity.type
_entity.pdbx_description
1 polymer ?
#
loop_
_entity_poly.entity_id
_entity_poly.type
_entity_poly.pdbx_seq_one_letter_code
_entity_poly.pdbx_strand_id
1 'polypeptide(L)' 'VLVPGLVDLQVNGHDDVDVATADGSDWERLDRLLVAQGVTTWCPTLVTAPLESYAGPLARLAAATARPGPRPAIA' A
#
# COMPACT_ATOMS: atom_id res chain seq x y z
N VAL A 1 23.62 3.90 -11.02
CA VAL A 1 22.68 4.72 -11.81
C VAL A 1 21.83 5.53 -10.84
N LEU A 2 21.49 6.79 -11.15
CA LEU A 2 20.56 7.59 -10.35
C LEU A 2 19.35 7.94 -11.22
N VAL A 3 18.15 7.66 -10.72
CA VAL A 3 16.85 7.89 -11.38
C VAL A 3 15.83 8.33 -10.33
N PRO A 4 14.68 8.91 -10.73
CA PRO A 4 13.53 9.07 -9.84
C PRO A 4 13.07 7.74 -9.25
N GLY A 5 12.40 7.79 -8.10
CA GLY A 5 11.76 6.61 -7.53
C GLY A 5 10.67 6.04 -8.43
N LEU A 6 10.47 4.73 -8.35
CA LEU A 6 9.50 4.01 -9.18
C LEU A 6 8.07 4.33 -8.72
N VAL A 7 7.16 4.31 -9.70
CA VAL A 7 5.72 4.41 -9.48
C VAL A 7 5.10 3.07 -9.85
N ASP A 8 4.54 2.37 -8.86
CA ASP A 8 3.87 1.09 -9.09
C ASP A 8 2.35 1.27 -9.13
N LEU A 9 1.74 1.04 -10.30
CA LEU A 9 0.33 1.30 -10.51
C LEU A 9 -0.59 0.16 -10.05
N GLN A 10 -0.04 -0.97 -9.60
CA GLN A 10 -0.87 -2.10 -9.17
C GLN A 10 -0.18 -2.97 -8.11
N VAL A 11 -0.44 -2.68 -6.84
CA VAL A 11 0.07 -3.46 -5.72
C VAL A 11 -1.07 -4.10 -4.93
N ASN A 12 -1.26 -5.41 -5.05
CA ASN A 12 -2.21 -6.16 -4.23
C ASN A 12 -1.69 -6.37 -2.80
N GLY A 13 -0.37 -6.37 -2.63
CA GLY A 13 0.36 -6.71 -1.42
C GLY A 13 1.84 -6.93 -1.73
N HIS A 14 2.66 -7.18 -0.72
CA HIS A 14 4.06 -7.56 -0.89
C HIS A 14 4.50 -8.49 0.25
N ASP A 15 5.19 -9.59 -0.11
CA ASP A 15 5.62 -10.64 0.81
C ASP A 15 4.41 -11.29 1.53
N ASP A 16 4.35 -11.18 2.85
CA ASP A 16 3.31 -11.71 3.75
C ASP A 16 2.16 -10.73 4.03
N VAL A 17 2.18 -9.53 3.43
CA VAL A 17 1.16 -8.50 3.66
C VAL A 17 0.29 -8.30 2.42
N ASP A 18 -1.03 -8.46 2.59
CA ASP A 18 -2.06 -8.22 1.56
C ASP A 18 -2.85 -6.94 1.88
N VAL A 19 -2.97 -6.02 0.91
CA VAL A 19 -3.70 -4.74 1.05
C VAL A 19 -5.15 -4.95 1.49
N ALA A 20 -5.81 -6.03 1.05
CA ALA A 20 -7.17 -6.34 1.43
C ALA A 20 -7.32 -6.65 2.92
N THR A 21 -6.26 -7.05 3.61
CA THR A 21 -6.29 -7.41 5.05
C THR A 21 -5.39 -6.56 5.93
N ALA A 22 -4.47 -5.78 5.34
CA ALA A 22 -3.49 -4.97 6.05
C ALA A 22 -4.13 -4.03 7.08
N ASP A 23 -3.56 -4.04 8.29
CA ASP A 23 -3.95 -3.15 9.39
C ASP A 23 -2.73 -2.76 10.24
N GLY A 24 -2.84 -1.68 11.00
CA GLY A 24 -1.82 -1.27 11.97
C GLY A 24 -0.39 -1.23 11.42
N SER A 25 0.47 -2.13 11.93
CA SER A 25 1.90 -2.21 11.56
C SER A 25 2.16 -2.76 10.16
N ASP A 26 1.18 -3.40 9.52
CA ASP A 26 1.32 -3.97 8.17
C ASP A 26 1.66 -2.89 7.14
N TRP A 27 1.07 -1.70 7.32
CA TRP A 27 1.35 -0.54 6.47
C TRP A 27 2.81 -0.07 6.57
N GLU A 28 3.42 -0.10 7.76
CA GLU A 28 4.85 0.22 7.90
C GLU A 28 5.73 -0.85 7.26
N ARG A 29 5.28 -2.10 7.27
CA ARG A 29 5.97 -3.20 6.61
C ARG A 29 5.91 -3.03 5.09
N LEU A 30 4.75 -2.74 4.52
CA LEU A 30 4.59 -2.39 3.10
C LEU A 30 5.47 -1.20 2.72
N ASP A 31 5.46 -0.12 3.50
CA ASP A 31 6.31 1.06 3.28
C ASP A 31 7.79 0.66 3.13
N ARG A 32 8.31 -0.19 4.05
CA ARG A 32 9.70 -0.65 4.01
C ARG A 32 9.98 -1.57 2.82
N LEU A 33 9.07 -2.50 2.52
CA LEU A 33 9.25 -3.45 1.43
C LEU A 33 9.29 -2.74 0.07
N LEU A 34 8.40 -1.77 -0.15
CA LEU A 34 8.33 -1.02 -1.41
C LEU A 34 9.57 -0.13 -1.61
N VAL A 35 10.01 0.60 -0.58
CA VAL A 35 11.23 1.42 -0.67
C VAL A 35 12.47 0.56 -0.94
N ALA A 36 12.54 -0.65 -0.39
CA ALA A 36 13.66 -1.57 -0.64
C ALA A 36 13.79 -1.97 -2.13
N GLN A 37 12.69 -1.89 -2.89
CA GLN A 37 12.66 -2.11 -4.35
C GLN A 37 12.77 -0.81 -5.16
N GLY A 38 12.92 0.34 -4.49
CA GLY A 38 12.97 1.66 -5.13
C GLY A 38 11.60 2.28 -5.47
N VAL A 39 10.49 1.69 -4.99
CA VAL A 39 9.14 2.24 -5.18
C VAL A 39 8.88 3.35 -4.16
N THR A 40 8.54 4.54 -4.66
CA THR A 40 8.27 5.72 -3.83
C THR A 40 6.84 6.22 -3.94
N THR A 41 6.09 5.77 -4.94
CA THR A 41 4.66 6.05 -5.11
C THR A 41 3.98 4.79 -5.60
N TRP A 42 2.79 4.48 -5.10
CA TRP A 42 2.10 3.25 -5.48
C TRP A 42 0.59 3.33 -5.35
N CYS A 43 -0.11 2.48 -6.11
CA CYS A 43 -1.56 2.33 -6.09
C CYS A 43 -1.95 0.99 -5.41
N PRO A 44 -2.46 1.03 -4.16
CA PRO A 44 -3.01 -0.14 -3.50
C PRO A 44 -4.21 -0.69 -4.26
N THR A 45 -4.17 -1.98 -4.56
CA THR A 45 -5.15 -2.66 -5.39
C THR A 45 -5.97 -3.64 -4.56
N LEU A 46 -7.27 -3.39 -4.47
CA LEU A 46 -8.22 -4.37 -3.97
C LEU A 46 -8.73 -5.19 -5.15
N VAL A 47 -8.45 -6.48 -5.14
CA VAL A 47 -8.91 -7.39 -6.20
C VAL A 47 -10.43 -7.57 -6.16
N THR A 48 -10.99 -8.19 -7.21
CA THR A 48 -12.42 -8.48 -7.26
C THR A 48 -12.86 -9.34 -6.07
N ALA A 49 -13.88 -8.86 -5.37
CA ALA A 49 -14.48 -9.49 -4.21
C ALA A 49 -15.98 -9.12 -4.12
N PRO A 50 -16.79 -9.78 -3.27
CA PRO A 50 -18.17 -9.37 -3.03
C PRO A 50 -18.25 -7.92 -2.57
N LEU A 51 -19.29 -7.18 -3.01
CA LEU A 51 -19.41 -5.74 -2.77
C LEU A 51 -19.34 -5.38 -1.28
N GLU A 52 -19.98 -6.19 -0.45
CA GLU A 52 -20.04 -6.05 1.01
C GLU A 52 -18.68 -6.15 1.70
N SER A 53 -17.68 -6.74 1.03
CA SER A 53 -16.33 -6.89 1.59
C SER A 53 -15.47 -5.64 1.50
N TYR A 54 -15.82 -4.67 0.66
CA TYR A 54 -14.96 -3.51 0.38
C TYR A 54 -14.93 -2.46 1.49
N ALA A 55 -15.97 -2.36 2.32
CA ALA A 55 -16.08 -1.29 3.31
C ALA A 55 -14.90 -1.27 4.31
N GLY A 56 -14.51 -2.44 4.82
CA GLY A 56 -13.41 -2.57 5.78
C GLY A 56 -12.03 -2.20 5.19
N PRO A 57 -11.59 -2.85 4.10
CA PRO A 57 -10.33 -2.52 3.43
C PRO A 57 -10.25 -1.06 2.98
N LEU A 58 -11.32 -0.49 2.42
CA LEU A 58 -11.34 0.93 2.04
C LEU A 58 -11.16 1.86 3.24
N ALA A 59 -11.77 1.56 4.39
CA ALA A 59 -11.59 2.33 5.60
C ALA A 59 -10.14 2.24 6.13
N ARG A 60 -9.55 1.04 6.15
CA ARG A 60 -8.14 0.86 6.54
C ARG A 60 -7.19 1.56 5.59
N LEU A 61 -7.47 1.52 4.28
CA LEU A 61 -6.68 2.22 3.28
C LEU A 61 -6.75 3.74 3.46
N ALA A 62 -7.94 4.30 3.69
CA ALA A 62 -8.08 5.73 3.98
C ALA A 62 -7.30 6.15 5.24
N ALA A 63 -7.36 5.33 6.30
CA ALA A 63 -6.56 5.56 7.51
C ALA A 63 -5.05 5.46 7.23
N ALA A 64 -4.64 4.49 6.40
CA ALA A 64 -3.25 4.34 5.99
C ALA A 64 -2.76 5.57 5.23
N THR A 65 -3.52 6.10 4.28
CA THR A 65 -3.19 7.32 3.53
C THR A 65 -3.06 8.54 4.43
N ALA A 66 -3.77 8.60 5.56
CA ALA A 66 -3.72 9.73 6.50
C ALA A 66 -2.55 9.70 7.52
N ARG A 67 -1.76 8.63 7.60
CA ARG A 67 -0.64 8.53 8.56
C ARG A 67 0.40 9.67 8.41
N PRO A 68 1.00 10.16 9.50
CA PRO A 68 2.08 11.14 9.41
C PRO A 68 3.42 10.47 9.05
N GLY A 69 4.41 11.29 8.66
CA GLY A 69 5.79 10.87 8.49
C GLY A 69 6.19 10.48 7.05
N PRO A 70 7.51 10.34 6.79
CA PRO A 70 8.03 10.00 5.47
C PRO A 70 7.75 8.53 5.13
N ARG A 71 7.15 8.29 3.97
CA ARG A 71 6.76 6.97 3.45
C ARG A 71 6.49 7.04 1.95
N PRO A 72 6.46 5.90 1.23
CA PRO A 72 5.93 5.87 -0.12
C PRO A 72 4.53 6.49 -0.19
N ALA A 73 4.29 7.31 -1.21
CA ALA A 73 3.00 7.92 -1.42
C ALA A 73 2.00 6.86 -1.89
N ILE A 74 0.87 6.77 -1.20
CA ILE A 74 -0.32 6.08 -1.71
C ILE A 74 -1.01 7.07 -2.67
N ALA A 75 -1.12 6.69 -3.95
CA ALA A 75 -1.70 7.50 -5.02
C ALA A 75 -3.23 7.43 -5.08
#